data_AF-A0A847SGS4-F1
#
_entry.id   AF-A0A847SGS4-F1
#
_cell.length_a   1.000
_cell.length_b   1.000
_cell.length_c   1.000
_cell.angle_alpha   90.00
_cell.angle_beta   90.00
_cell.angle_gamma   90.00
#
_symmetry.space_group_name_H-M   'P 1'
#
loop_
_entity.id
_entity.type
_entity.pdbx_description
1 polymer ?
#
loop_
_entity_poly.entity_id
_entity_poly.type
_entity_poly.pdbx_seq_one_letter_code
_entity_poly.pdbx_strand_id
1 'polypeptide(L)'
;MKPDLTNKADIRIVVDEFYGKIKSDPVVGIFFTKVVAINWEAHLPTMCAFWENVLFYTGEYEGNPLDTHRKIHLQYHTRPEHFNRWLELFDETIDRHYAGPNADKMKYRAKAIATVMQQKM
;
A
#
# COMPACT_ATOMS: atom_id res chain seq x y z
N MET A 1 2.97 25.20 -1.70
CA MET A 1 2.98 24.14 -0.67
C MET A 1 2.09 23.01 -1.16
N LYS A 2 2.41 21.75 -0.85
CA LYS A 2 1.54 20.62 -1.16
C LYS A 2 0.39 20.57 -0.13
N PRO A 3 -0.84 20.20 -0.53
CA PRO A 3 -1.93 20.01 0.42
C PRO A 3 -1.69 18.76 1.27
N ASP A 4 -2.41 18.64 2.39
CA ASP A 4 -2.46 17.38 3.14
C ASP A 4 -3.57 16.46 2.58
N LEU A 5 -3.57 15.19 2.99
CA LEU A 5 -4.65 14.24 2.68
C LEU A 5 -5.88 14.55 3.54
N THR A 6 -7.03 14.76 2.93
CA THR A 6 -8.25 15.18 3.64
C THR A 6 -9.46 14.29 3.38
N ASN A 7 -9.45 13.53 2.29
CA ASN A 7 -10.62 12.75 1.87
C ASN A 7 -10.22 11.54 1.02
N LYS A 8 -11.24 10.74 0.65
CA LYS A 8 -11.08 9.53 -0.17
C LYS A 8 -10.54 9.79 -1.58
N ALA A 9 -10.88 10.92 -2.19
CA ALA A 9 -10.39 11.26 -3.53
C ALA A 9 -8.87 11.51 -3.50
N ASP A 10 -8.37 12.14 -2.44
CA ASP A 10 -6.92 12.33 -2.26
C ASP A 10 -6.20 10.98 -2.14
N ILE A 11 -6.77 10.05 -1.36
CA ILE A 11 -6.26 8.68 -1.19
C ILE A 11 -6.29 7.93 -2.52
N ARG A 12 -7.36 8.10 -3.32
CA ARG A 12 -7.48 7.46 -4.62
C ARG A 12 -6.33 7.84 -5.56
N ILE A 13 -5.93 9.11 -5.56
CA ILE A 13 -4.77 9.58 -6.33
C ILE A 13 -3.50 8.84 -5.90
N VAL A 14 -3.23 8.76 -4.59
CA VAL A 14 -2.06 8.03 -4.07
C VAL A 14 -2.10 6.57 -4.48
N VAL A 15 -3.25 5.89 -4.31
CA VAL A 15 -3.42 4.47 -4.63
C VAL A 15 -3.22 4.21 -6.13
N ASP A 16 -3.86 4.99 -6.99
CA ASP A 16 -3.76 4.80 -8.44
C ASP A 16 -2.33 5.03 -8.95
N GLU A 17 -1.67 6.10 -8.51
CA GLU A 17 -0.28 6.37 -8.92
C GLU A 17 0.69 5.34 -8.36
N PHE A 18 0.53 4.96 -7.10
CA PHE A 18 1.36 3.97 -6.44
C PHE A 18 1.28 2.62 -7.17
N TYR A 19 0.07 2.12 -7.41
CA TYR A 19 -0.09 0.85 -8.13
C TYR A 19 0.28 0.95 -9.60
N GLY A 20 0.20 2.14 -10.21
CA GLY A 20 0.80 2.42 -11.52
C GLY A 20 2.30 2.13 -11.54
N LYS A 21 3.05 2.60 -10.52
CA LYS A 21 4.49 2.31 -10.37
C LYS A 21 4.77 0.85 -10.04
N ILE A 22 3.97 0.24 -9.15
CA ILE A 22 4.16 -1.16 -8.74
C ILE A 22 4.10 -2.12 -9.93
N LYS A 23 3.20 -1.89 -10.90
CA LYS A 23 3.03 -2.77 -12.07
C LYS A 23 4.30 -2.97 -12.90
N SER A 24 5.15 -1.96 -12.97
CA SER A 24 6.40 -1.98 -13.75
C SER A 24 7.66 -2.12 -12.90
N ASP A 25 7.54 -2.14 -11.57
CA ASP A 25 8.71 -2.22 -10.70
C ASP A 25 9.34 -3.62 -10.75
N PRO A 26 10.67 -3.72 -11.00
CA PRO A 26 11.33 -5.01 -11.19
C PRO A 26 11.44 -5.85 -9.92
N VAL A 27 11.30 -5.26 -8.73
CA VAL A 27 11.47 -5.93 -7.44
C VAL A 27 10.13 -6.40 -6.90
N VAL A 28 9.12 -5.51 -6.90
CA VAL A 28 7.81 -5.81 -6.28
C VAL A 28 6.72 -6.15 -7.29
N GLY A 29 6.87 -5.77 -8.57
CA GLY A 29 5.84 -5.98 -9.59
C GLY A 29 5.51 -7.46 -9.83
N ILE A 30 6.44 -8.37 -9.57
CA ILE A 30 6.22 -9.83 -9.69
C ILE A 30 5.05 -10.32 -8.83
N PHE A 31 4.88 -9.78 -7.62
CA PHE A 31 3.81 -10.19 -6.69
C PHE A 31 2.43 -9.84 -7.24
N PHE A 32 2.33 -8.71 -7.93
CA PHE A 32 1.07 -8.16 -8.42
C PHE A 32 0.72 -8.63 -9.85
N THR A 33 1.71 -9.12 -10.60
CA THR A 33 1.54 -9.53 -12.01
C THR A 33 1.62 -11.04 -12.24
N LYS A 34 2.45 -11.76 -11.47
CA LYS A 34 2.71 -13.20 -11.68
C LYS A 34 2.27 -14.07 -10.51
N VAL A 35 2.51 -13.64 -9.26
CA VAL A 35 2.20 -14.46 -8.08
C VAL A 35 0.69 -14.49 -7.81
N VAL A 36 0.07 -13.32 -7.64
CA VAL A 36 -1.36 -13.24 -7.28
C VAL A 36 -2.27 -13.13 -8.49
N ALA A 37 -1.77 -12.59 -9.62
CA ALA A 37 -2.58 -12.24 -10.79
C ALA A 37 -3.81 -11.37 -10.40
N ILE A 38 -3.54 -10.13 -9.99
CA ILE A 38 -4.57 -9.25 -9.40
C ILE A 38 -5.63 -8.81 -10.42
N ASN A 39 -6.90 -8.91 -10.03
CA ASN A 39 -7.98 -8.13 -10.65
C ASN A 39 -7.90 -6.67 -10.17
N TRP A 40 -7.35 -5.81 -11.02
CA TRP A 40 -7.12 -4.40 -10.69
C TRP A 40 -8.39 -3.59 -10.45
N GLU A 41 -9.48 -3.91 -11.15
CA GLU A 41 -10.75 -3.21 -11.00
C GLU A 41 -11.36 -3.44 -9.61
N ALA A 42 -11.20 -4.65 -9.07
CA ALA A 42 -11.62 -4.98 -7.71
C ALA A 42 -10.61 -4.53 -6.64
N HIS A 43 -9.30 -4.59 -6.93
CA HIS A 43 -8.25 -4.33 -5.94
C HIS A 43 -8.11 -2.86 -5.57
N LEU A 44 -8.17 -1.94 -6.55
CA LEU A 44 -7.97 -0.51 -6.28
C LEU A 44 -9.02 0.08 -5.31
N PRO A 45 -10.33 -0.21 -5.44
CA PRO A 45 -11.34 0.21 -4.46
C PRO A 45 -11.08 -0.33 -3.05
N THR A 46 -10.69 -1.61 -2.92
CA THR A 46 -10.36 -2.21 -1.63
C THR A 46 -9.18 -1.50 -0.97
N MET A 47 -8.16 -1.15 -1.75
CA MET A 47 -7.00 -0.42 -1.23
C MET A 47 -7.32 1.02 -0.84
N CYS A 48 -8.25 1.68 -1.53
CA CYS A 48 -8.75 2.98 -1.11
C CYS A 48 -9.47 2.88 0.24
N ALA A 49 -10.38 1.91 0.39
CA ALA A 49 -11.09 1.67 1.65
C ALA A 49 -10.13 1.33 2.80
N PHE A 50 -9.09 0.52 2.52
CA PHE A 50 -8.04 0.21 3.49
C PHE A 50 -7.34 1.47 4.01
N TRP A 51 -6.81 2.30 3.10
CA TRP A 51 -6.07 3.50 3.49
C TRP A 51 -6.95 4.58 4.10
N GLU A 52 -8.19 4.69 3.64
CA GLU A 52 -9.21 5.56 4.23
C GLU A 52 -9.48 5.15 5.68
N ASN A 53 -9.64 3.85 5.94
CA ASN A 53 -9.80 3.33 7.30
C ASN A 53 -8.55 3.56 8.16
N VAL A 54 -7.35 3.38 7.62
CA VAL A 54 -6.08 3.63 8.35
C VAL A 54 -5.94 5.09 8.76
N LEU A 55 -6.37 6.03 7.90
CA LEU A 55 -6.22 7.46 8.17
C LEU A 55 -7.37 8.02 9.00
N PHE A 56 -8.61 7.68 8.65
CA PHE A 56 -9.81 8.34 9.15
C PHE A 56 -10.72 7.43 9.99
N TYR A 57 -10.34 6.17 10.21
CA TYR A 57 -11.06 5.22 11.07
C TYR A 57 -12.52 4.98 10.64
N THR A 58 -12.74 4.91 9.34
CA THR A 58 -14.10 4.81 8.76
C THR A 58 -14.80 3.49 9.03
N GLY A 59 -14.06 2.40 9.31
CA GLY A 59 -14.62 1.06 9.51
C GLY A 59 -14.98 0.32 8.22
N GLU A 60 -14.78 0.93 7.05
CA GLU A 60 -15.20 0.39 5.74
C GLU A 60 -14.32 -0.75 5.20
N TYR A 61 -13.24 -1.12 5.91
CA TYR A 61 -12.33 -2.18 5.49
C TYR A 61 -12.45 -3.41 6.40
N GLU A 62 -12.92 -4.52 5.82
CA GLU A 62 -13.17 -5.78 6.54
C GLU A 62 -12.11 -6.88 6.24
N GLY A 63 -11.08 -6.56 5.46
CA GLY A 63 -10.08 -7.55 5.05
C GLY A 63 -9.11 -7.95 6.17
N ASN A 64 -8.38 -9.04 5.95
CA ASN A 64 -7.29 -9.50 6.83
C ASN A 64 -5.94 -9.43 6.08
N PRO A 65 -5.24 -8.27 6.10
CA PRO A 65 -4.00 -8.10 5.35
C PRO A 65 -2.95 -9.14 5.72
N LEU A 66 -2.84 -9.51 7.00
CA LEU A 66 -1.79 -10.39 7.46
C LEU A 66 -1.94 -11.80 6.87
N ASP A 67 -3.15 -12.35 6.88
CA ASP A 67 -3.42 -13.66 6.29
C ASP A 67 -3.17 -13.67 4.77
N THR A 68 -3.61 -12.62 4.06
CA THR A 68 -3.32 -12.46 2.63
C THR A 68 -1.82 -12.47 2.34
N HIS A 69 -1.03 -11.70 3.10
CA HIS A 69 0.41 -11.61 2.87
C HIS A 69 1.14 -12.91 3.23
N ARG A 70 0.68 -13.66 4.24
CA ARG A 70 1.22 -15.00 4.54
C ARG A 70 1.01 -15.98 3.40
N LYS A 71 -0.19 -16.01 2.83
CA LYS A 71 -0.49 -16.87 1.66
C LYS A 71 0.41 -16.53 0.48
N ILE A 72 0.66 -15.23 0.25
CA ILE A 72 1.60 -14.77 -0.78
C ILE A 72 3.03 -15.24 -0.46
N HIS A 73 3.49 -15.07 0.79
CA HIS A 73 4.84 -15.50 1.20
C HIS A 73 5.05 -17.00 1.00
N LEU A 74 4.04 -17.82 1.29
CA LEU A 74 4.10 -19.28 1.07
C LEU A 74 4.17 -19.66 -0.41
N GLN A 75 3.61 -18.85 -1.31
CA GLN A 75 3.71 -19.07 -2.76
C GLN A 75 5.02 -18.55 -3.33
N TYR A 76 5.48 -17.39 -2.85
CA TYR A 76 6.71 -16.77 -3.24
C TYR A 76 7.29 -15.99 -2.06
N HIS A 77 8.42 -16.47 -1.53
CA HIS A 77 9.03 -15.92 -0.32
C HIS A 77 9.26 -14.41 -0.46
N THR A 78 8.56 -13.65 0.37
CA THR A 78 8.84 -12.23 0.57
C THR A 78 10.15 -12.08 1.35
N ARG A 79 10.91 -11.03 1.03
CA ARG A 79 12.23 -10.72 1.59
C ARG A 79 12.23 -9.25 2.00
N PRO A 80 13.09 -8.82 2.93
CA PRO A 80 13.15 -7.43 3.38
C PRO A 80 13.25 -6.41 2.24
N GLU A 81 13.99 -6.73 1.17
CA GLU A 81 14.12 -5.88 -0.02
C GLU A 81 12.78 -5.57 -0.71
N HIS A 82 11.83 -6.51 -0.73
CA HIS A 82 10.52 -6.30 -1.34
C HIS A 82 9.70 -5.29 -0.52
N PHE A 83 9.77 -5.36 0.81
CA PHE A 83 9.06 -4.42 1.67
C PHE A 83 9.70 -3.03 1.62
N ASN A 84 11.04 -2.95 1.63
CA ASN A 84 11.75 -1.68 1.50
C ASN A 84 11.39 -0.99 0.18
N ARG A 85 11.41 -1.72 -0.94
CA ARG A 85 11.07 -1.15 -2.24
C ARG A 85 9.61 -0.71 -2.33
N TRP A 86 8.69 -1.49 -1.74
CA TRP A 86 7.28 -1.11 -1.66
C TRP A 86 7.10 0.21 -0.89
N LEU A 87 7.78 0.36 0.26
CA LEU A 87 7.73 1.56 1.09
C LEU A 87 8.34 2.78 0.39
N GLU A 88 9.49 2.62 -0.26
CA GLU A 88 10.12 3.69 -1.06
C GLU A 88 9.16 4.24 -2.11
N LEU A 89 8.57 3.35 -2.93
CA LEU A 89 7.61 3.75 -3.96
C LEU A 89 6.37 4.43 -3.38
N PHE A 90 5.92 3.98 -2.20
CA PHE A 90 4.75 4.54 -1.54
C PHE A 90 5.03 5.94 -0.98
N ASP A 91 6.14 6.10 -0.26
CA ASP A 91 6.59 7.38 0.28
C ASP A 91 6.85 8.39 -0.85
N GLU A 92 7.55 7.98 -1.92
CA GLU A 92 7.75 8.81 -3.12
C GLU A 92 6.44 9.27 -3.75
N THR A 93 5.41 8.41 -3.72
CA THR A 93 4.10 8.75 -4.29
C THR A 93 3.37 9.74 -3.40
N ILE A 94 3.34 9.53 -2.08
CA ILE A 94 2.74 10.48 -1.14
C ILE A 94 3.45 11.83 -1.26
N ASP A 95 4.78 11.83 -1.16
CA ASP A 95 5.58 13.05 -1.15
C ASP A 95 5.50 13.81 -2.46
N ARG A 96 5.14 13.18 -3.58
CA ARG A 96 4.91 13.88 -4.85
C ARG A 96 3.69 14.80 -4.80
N HIS A 97 2.60 14.38 -4.15
CA HIS A 97 1.31 15.07 -4.19
C HIS A 97 0.96 15.80 -2.91
N TYR A 98 1.35 15.24 -1.75
CA TYR A 98 0.85 15.65 -0.45
C TYR A 98 1.97 15.94 0.54
N ALA A 99 1.69 16.78 1.51
CA ALA A 99 2.52 17.03 2.68
C ALA A 99 1.64 17.50 3.84
N GLY A 100 1.95 17.06 5.06
CA GLY A 100 1.20 17.42 6.26
C GLY A 100 0.99 16.23 7.21
N PRO A 101 0.29 16.47 8.33
CA PRO A 101 0.09 15.46 9.36
C PRO A 101 -0.51 14.14 8.87
N ASN A 102 -1.48 14.16 7.93
CA ASN A 102 -2.08 12.93 7.43
C ASN A 102 -1.17 12.21 6.41
N ALA A 103 -0.43 12.94 5.57
CA ALA A 103 0.62 12.38 4.73
C ALA A 103 1.69 11.65 5.57
N ASP A 104 2.19 12.30 6.63
CA ASP A 104 3.17 11.70 7.53
C ASP A 104 2.59 10.51 8.31
N LYS A 105 1.33 10.61 8.76
CA LYS A 105 0.61 9.49 9.38
C LYS A 105 0.49 8.30 8.43
N MET A 106 0.16 8.53 7.15
CA MET A 106 0.01 7.47 6.15
C MET A 106 1.33 6.71 5.95
N LYS A 107 2.44 7.43 5.77
CA LYS A 107 3.80 6.86 5.64
C LYS A 107 4.21 6.10 6.91
N TYR A 108 4.00 6.69 8.08
CA TYR A 108 4.30 6.03 9.36
C TYR A 108 3.53 4.72 9.53
N ARG A 109 2.22 4.73 9.22
CA ARG A 109 1.38 3.53 9.31
C ARG A 109 1.82 2.47 8.31
N ALA A 110 2.15 2.84 7.09
CA ALA A 110 2.70 1.93 6.08
C ALA A 110 3.94 1.20 6.60
N LYS A 111 4.91 1.95 7.15
CA LYS A 111 6.12 1.38 7.74
C LYS A 111 5.83 0.46 8.93
N ALA A 112 4.91 0.83 9.80
CA ALA A 112 4.51 0.00 10.94
C ALA A 112 3.88 -1.32 10.48
N ILE A 113 2.96 -1.27 9.50
CA ILE A 113 2.32 -2.45 8.91
C ILE A 113 3.37 -3.35 8.25
N ALA A 114 4.26 -2.79 7.42
CA ALA A 114 5.32 -3.53 6.75
C ALA A 114 6.27 -4.21 7.76
N THR A 115 6.60 -3.55 8.87
CA THR A 115 7.40 -4.15 9.96
C THR A 115 6.70 -5.37 10.56
N VAL A 116 5.41 -5.23 10.89
CA VAL A 116 4.62 -6.35 11.46
C VAL A 116 4.53 -7.50 10.47
N MET A 117 4.29 -7.22 9.18
CA MET A 117 4.25 -8.25 8.15
C MET A 117 5.58 -8.99 8.06
N GLN A 118 6.70 -8.27 7.94
CA GLN A 118 8.05 -8.88 7.87
C GLN A 118 8.36 -9.81 9.05
N GLN A 119 7.93 -9.46 10.26
CA GLN A 119 8.15 -10.29 11.45
C GLN A 119 7.27 -11.54 11.52
N LYS A 120 6.19 -11.58 10.74
CA LYS A 120 5.12 -12.59 10.83
C LYS A 120 5.00 -13.46 9.58
N MET A 121 5.82 -13.18 8.57
CA MET A 121 5.98 -14.01 7.37
C MET A 121 7.00 -15.12 7.63
#